data_AF-A0A357L2A5-F1
#
_entry.id   AF-A0A357L2A5-F1
#
_cell.length_a   1.000
_cell.length_b   1.000
_cell.length_c   1.000
_cell.angle_alpha   90.00
_cell.angle_beta   90.00
_cell.angle_gamma   90.00
#
_symmetry.space_group_name_H-M   'P 1'
#
loop_
_entity.id
_entity.type
_entity.pdbx_description
1 polymer ?
#
loop_
_entity_poly.entity_id
_entity_poly.type
_entity_poly.pdbx_seq_one_letter_code
_entity_poly.pdbx_strand_id
1 'polypeptide(L)' 'GGPGRPVSEGGAGYSCIAEQRMIETIADGKPTTPFMKFGDRVEIEMRDARHHSVFGRIEQTLRQFVRQA' A
#
# COMPACT_ATOMS: atom_id res chain seq x y z
N GLY A 1 14.69 5.02 -10.55
CA GLY A 1 13.63 6.03 -10.36
C GLY A 1 13.87 6.82 -9.11
N GLY A 2 13.51 8.11 -9.10
CA GLY A 2 13.45 8.90 -7.87
C GLY A 2 12.16 8.61 -7.07
N PRO A 3 12.06 9.12 -5.83
CA PRO A 3 10.84 9.02 -5.04
C PRO A 3 9.68 9.77 -5.70
N GLY A 4 8.46 9.41 -5.31
CA GLY A 4 7.25 10.17 -5.64
C GLY A 4 6.63 9.90 -7.00
N ARG A 5 6.97 8.77 -7.65
CA ARG A 5 6.28 8.26 -8.84
C ARG A 5 5.99 6.76 -8.69
N PRO A 6 4.92 6.25 -9.33
CA PRO A 6 4.64 4.82 -9.37
C PRO A 6 5.78 4.03 -10.03
N VAL A 7 5.96 2.77 -9.63
CA VAL A 7 6.95 1.86 -10.25
C VAL A 7 6.66 1.67 -11.75
N SER A 8 5.38 1.61 -12.13
CA SER A 8 4.93 1.53 -13.52
C SER A 8 5.34 2.73 -14.38
N GLU A 9 5.68 3.86 -13.74
CA GLU A 9 6.12 5.10 -14.41
C GLU A 9 7.62 5.37 -14.19
N GLY A 10 8.38 4.34 -13.79
CA GLY A 10 9.83 4.43 -13.58
C GLY A 10 10.26 5.07 -12.25
N GLY A 11 9.33 5.26 -11.32
CA GLY A 11 9.60 5.72 -9.95
C GLY A 11 10.01 4.58 -8.99
N ALA A 12 10.37 4.95 -7.76
CA ALA A 12 10.64 3.98 -6.69
C ALA A 12 9.36 3.47 -5.99
N GLY A 13 8.19 4.02 -6.33
CA GLY A 13 6.94 3.80 -5.61
C GLY A 13 6.76 4.78 -4.45
N TYR A 14 5.87 4.41 -3.53
CA TYR A 14 5.50 5.18 -2.34
C TYR A 14 5.66 4.31 -1.10
N SER A 15 6.07 4.93 0.01
CA SER A 15 6.23 4.28 1.31
C SER A 15 4.89 4.13 2.03
N CYS A 16 3.92 5.00 1.76
CA CYS A 16 2.58 4.92 2.34
C CYS A 16 1.49 5.53 1.45
N ILE A 17 0.23 5.14 1.67
CA ILE A 17 -0.94 5.68 0.95
C ILE A 17 -1.05 7.21 1.16
N ALA A 18 -0.67 7.71 2.33
CA ALA A 18 -0.69 9.13 2.62
C ALA A 18 0.31 9.92 1.76
N GLU A 19 1.51 9.38 1.51
CA GLU A 19 2.51 9.98 0.62
C GLU A 19 1.99 10.06 -0.82
N GLN A 20 1.43 8.95 -1.34
CA GLN A 20 0.84 8.94 -2.67
C GLN A 20 -0.27 9.98 -2.81
N ARG A 21 -1.21 10.03 -1.85
CA ARG A 21 -2.30 11.01 -1.84
C ARG A 21 -1.80 12.46 -1.76
N MET A 22 -0.72 12.73 -1.03
CA MET A 22 -0.11 14.06 -0.99
C MET A 22 0.40 14.44 -2.38
N ILE A 23 1.09 13.53 -3.06
CA ILE A 23 1.64 13.76 -4.40
C ILE A 23 0.54 13.96 -5.43
N GLU A 24 -0.52 13.15 -5.41
CA GLU A 24 -1.72 13.36 -6.25
C GLU A 24 -2.36 14.73 -5.99
N THR A 25 -2.38 15.19 -4.74
CA THR A 25 -2.91 16.52 -4.40
C THR A 25 -2.04 17.64 -4.99
N ILE A 26 -0.71 17.49 -4.95
CA ILE A 26 0.23 18.47 -5.53
C ILE A 26 0.14 18.48 -7.06
N ALA A 27 0.03 17.31 -7.69
CA ALA A 27 0.02 17.16 -9.14
C ALA A 27 -1.34 17.49 -9.78
N ASP A 28 -2.42 16.95 -9.22
CA ASP A 28 -3.77 16.93 -9.82
C ASP A 28 -4.80 17.73 -9.01
N GLY A 29 -4.36 18.39 -7.94
CA GLY A 29 -5.20 19.22 -7.06
C GLY A 29 -6.09 18.43 -6.10
N LYS A 30 -6.16 17.09 -6.21
CA LYS A 30 -6.92 16.22 -5.30
C LYS A 30 -6.36 14.79 -5.28
N PRO A 31 -6.47 14.07 -4.16
CA PRO A 31 -6.09 12.67 -4.10
C PRO A 31 -7.19 11.79 -4.73
N THR A 32 -6.79 10.81 -5.55
CA THR A 32 -7.67 9.82 -6.18
C THR A 32 -7.54 8.45 -5.52
N THR A 33 -6.37 8.10 -4.99
CA THR A 33 -6.14 6.82 -4.30
C THR A 33 -6.85 6.81 -2.94
N PRO A 34 -7.79 5.89 -2.66
CA PRO A 34 -8.48 5.83 -1.39
C PRO A 34 -7.57 5.32 -0.25
N PHE A 35 -7.89 5.69 0.99
CA PHE A 35 -7.41 4.91 2.14
C PHE A 35 -8.12 3.56 2.20
N MET A 36 -7.56 2.64 2.98
CA MET A 36 -8.17 1.34 3.25
C MET A 36 -9.50 1.50 4.01
N LYS A 37 -10.44 0.61 3.73
CA LYS A 37 -11.76 0.51 4.34
C LYS A 37 -11.88 -0.79 5.13
N PHE A 38 -12.86 -0.86 6.03
CA PHE A 38 -13.18 -2.12 6.70
C PHE A 38 -13.63 -3.17 5.68
N GLY A 39 -13.09 -4.38 5.81
CA GLY A 39 -13.25 -5.45 4.83
C GLY A 39 -12.11 -5.55 3.82
N ASP A 40 -11.29 -4.50 3.66
CA ASP A 40 -10.11 -4.57 2.79
C ASP A 40 -9.11 -5.58 3.34
N ARG A 41 -8.39 -6.24 2.42
CA ARG A 41 -7.36 -7.24 2.70
C ARG A 41 -6.00 -6.71 2.26
N VAL A 42 -5.03 -6.75 3.16
CA VAL A 42 -3.63 -6.41 2.88
C VAL A 42 -2.79 -7.67 2.92
N GLU A 43 -1.94 -7.84 1.92
CA GLU A 43 -0.99 -8.94 1.81
C GLU A 43 0.42 -8.40 1.64
N ILE A 44 1.35 -8.91 2.45
CA ILE A 44 2.78 -8.61 2.34
C ILE A 44 3.51 -9.95 2.28
N GLU A 45 4.23 -10.17 1.18
CA GLU A 45 4.99 -11.39 0.93
C GLU A 45 6.32 -11.04 0.26
N MET A 46 7.41 -11.68 0.71
CA MET A 46 8.69 -11.66 0.03
C MET A 46 8.92 -13.00 -0.65
N ARG A 47 9.30 -12.97 -1.92
CA ARG A 47 9.62 -14.16 -2.70
C ARG A 47 11.07 -14.15 -3.15
N ASP A 48 11.71 -15.32 -3.16
CA ASP A 48 13.03 -15.50 -3.74
C ASP A 48 12.97 -15.51 -5.28
N ALA A 49 14.13 -15.68 -5.93
CA ALA A 49 14.24 -15.75 -7.39
C ALA A 49 13.52 -16.97 -8.02
N ARG A 50 13.14 -17.97 -7.21
CA ARG A 50 12.36 -19.15 -7.63
C ARG A 50 10.88 -19.01 -7.27
N HIS A 51 10.44 -17.81 -6.88
CA HIS A 51 9.08 -17.48 -6.43
C HIS A 51 8.61 -18.19 -5.16
N HIS A 52 9.52 -18.74 -4.35
CA HIS A 52 9.17 -19.32 -3.05
C HIS A 52 9.05 -18.23 -1.99
N SER A 53 8.06 -18.38 -1.10
CA SER A 53 7.87 -17.48 0.04
C SER A 53 9.04 -17.61 1.01
N VAL A 54 9.72 -16.50 1.31
CA VAL A 54 10.91 -16.50 2.17
C VAL A 54 10.53 -16.49 3.65
N PHE A 55 9.51 -15.69 3.99
CA PHE A 55 9.06 -15.47 5.37
C PHE A 55 7.61 -15.89 5.62
N GLY A 56 6.96 -16.49 4.61
CA GLY A 56 5.51 -16.63 4.59
C GLY A 56 4.82 -15.32 4.18
N ARG A 57 3.49 -15.30 4.32
CA ARG A 57 2.63 -14.17 3.96
C ARG A 57 2.02 -13.55 5.21
N ILE A 58 2.19 -12.24 5.37
CA ILE A 58 1.33 -11.46 6.27
C ILE A 58 0.04 -11.19 5.52
N GLU A 59 -1.08 -11.65 6.08
CA GLU A 59 -2.40 -11.48 5.49
C GLU A 59 -3.35 -10.97 6.57
N GLN A 60 -3.90 -9.77 6.37
CA GLN A 60 -4.75 -9.13 7.36
C GLN A 60 -5.98 -8.52 6.70
N THR A 61 -7.13 -8.67 7.34
CA THR A 61 -8.35 -7.97 6.96
C THR A 61 -8.59 -6.81 7.92
N LEU A 62 -8.83 -5.62 7.40
CA LEU A 62 -9.19 -4.47 8.23
C LEU A 62 -10.56 -4.72 8.87
N ARG A 63 -10.58 -4.67 10.20
CA ARG A 63 -11.80 -4.80 11.02
C ARG A 63 -11.95 -3.58 11.89
N GLN A 64 -13.21 -3.21 12.15
CA GLN A 64 -13.52 -2.21 13.14
C GLN A 64 -13.15 -2.77 14.52
N PHE A 65 -12.34 -2.03 15.28
CA PHE A 65 -12.07 -2.40 16.66
C PHE A 65 -13.34 -2.18 17.49
N VAL A 66 -13.86 -3.24 18.07
CA VAL A 66 -14.97 -3.20 19.02
C VAL A 66 -14.43 -3.69 20.35
N ARG A 67 -14.43 -2.80 21.35
CA ARG A 67 -13.99 -3.13 22.70
C ARG A 67 -14.96 -4.15 23.30
N GLN A 68 -14.47 -5.32 23.66
CA GLN A 68 -15.26 -6.31 24.38
C GLN A 68 -15.36 -5.90 25.86
N ALA A 69 -16.55 -6.11 26.43
CA ALA A 69 -16.86 -5.80 27.83
C ALA A 69 -16.16 -6.76 28.79
#